data_AF-A0A7X2MU09-F1
#
_entry.id   AF-A0A7X2MU09-F1
#
_cell.length_a   1.000
_cell.length_b   1.000
_cell.length_c   1.000
_cell.angle_alpha   90.00
_cell.angle_beta   90.00
_cell.angle_gamma   90.00
#
_symmetry.space_group_name_H-M   'P 1'
#
loop_
_entity.id
_entity.type
_entity.pdbx_description
1 polymer ?
#
loop_
_entity_poly.entity_id
_entity_poly.type
_entity_poly.pdbx_seq_one_letter_code
_entity_poly.pdbx_strand_id
1 'polypeptide(L)' 'MTRHFDYLAIGGGSGGIASINRAAMYGQKCALIEAKELGGTCVNVGCVPKKIMWHA' A
#
# COMPACT_ATOMS: atom_id res chain seq x y z
N MET A 1 -11.57 -16.69 15.58
CA MET A 1 -12.45 -15.50 15.65
C MET A 1 -12.26 -14.69 14.39
N THR A 2 -13.35 -14.29 13.72
CA THR A 2 -13.32 -13.44 12.52
C THR A 2 -13.33 -11.96 12.91
N ARG A 3 -12.57 -11.13 12.17
CA ARG A 3 -12.56 -9.66 12.35
C ARG A 3 -13.25 -9.02 11.15
N HIS A 4 -14.22 -8.16 11.41
CA HIS A 4 -14.93 -7.41 10.36
C HIS A 4 -14.31 -6.02 10.16
N PHE A 5 -14.20 -5.63 8.89
CA PHE A 5 -13.67 -4.37 8.37
C PHE A 5 -14.59 -3.89 7.26
N ASP A 6 -14.69 -2.58 7.08
CA ASP A 6 -15.50 -1.97 6.01
C ASP A 6 -14.75 -2.02 4.67
N TYR A 7 -13.41 -2.02 4.72
CA TYR A 7 -12.57 -2.09 3.53
C TYR A 7 -11.28 -2.87 3.79
N LEU A 8 -10.96 -3.78 2.87
CA LEU A 8 -9.77 -4.64 2.90
C LEU A 8 -8.99 -4.45 1.60
N ALA A 9 -7.72 -4.05 1.69
CA ALA A 9 -6.83 -4.02 0.53
C ALA A 9 -5.79 -5.12 0.65
N ILE A 10 -5.69 -5.95 -0.39
CA ILE A 10 -4.66 -6.99 -0.50
C ILE A 10 -3.57 -6.45 -1.43
N GLY A 11 -2.42 -6.15 -0.83
CA GLY A 11 -1.28 -5.49 -1.46
C GLY A 11 -1.06 -4.07 -0.91
N GLY A 12 0.06 -3.87 -0.24
CA GLY A 12 0.60 -2.60 0.26
C GLY A 12 1.45 -1.84 -0.75
N GLY A 13 1.17 -2.00 -2.05
CA GLY A 13 1.75 -1.16 -3.09
C GLY A 13 1.08 0.23 -3.17
N SER A 14 1.50 1.04 -4.14
CA SER A 14 1.00 2.42 -4.30
C SER A 14 -0.53 2.52 -4.36
N GLY A 15 -1.19 1.63 -5.09
CA GLY A 15 -2.65 1.62 -5.20
C GLY A 15 -3.35 1.24 -3.90
N GLY A 16 -2.91 0.16 -3.24
CA GLY A 16 -3.54 -0.32 -2.01
C GLY A 16 -3.40 0.67 -0.86
N ILE A 17 -2.19 1.25 -0.69
CA ILE A 17 -1.95 2.29 0.31
C ILE A 17 -2.79 3.53 0.03
N ALA A 18 -2.78 4.04 -1.22
CA ALA A 18 -3.54 5.24 -1.56
C ALA A 18 -5.06 5.06 -1.35
N SER A 19 -5.58 3.90 -1.75
CA SER A 19 -6.99 3.57 -1.62
C SER A 19 -7.41 3.44 -0.15
N ILE A 20 -6.65 2.70 0.67
CA ILE A 20 -6.96 2.54 2.10
C ILE A 20 -6.83 3.84 2.87
N ASN A 21 -5.80 4.65 2.59
CA ASN A 21 -5.65 5.94 3.24
C ASN A 21 -6.87 6.82 2.95
N ARG A 22 -7.35 6.84 1.70
CA ARG A 22 -8.54 7.61 1.36
C ARG A 22 -9.80 7.08 2.05
N ALA A 23 -9.99 5.76 2.11
CA ALA A 23 -11.13 5.17 2.81
C ALA A 23 -11.10 5.45 4.33
N ALA A 24 -9.93 5.36 4.96
CA ALA A 24 -9.74 5.67 6.36
C ALA A 24 -10.01 7.15 6.68
N MET A 25 -9.64 8.08 5.78
CA MET A 25 -9.98 9.51 5.91
C MET A 25 -11.50 9.77 5.89
N TYR A 26 -12.29 8.89 5.27
CA TYR A 26 -13.75 8.92 5.31
C TYR A 26 -14.34 8.10 6.46
N GLY A 27 -13.54 7.78 7.48
CA GLY A 27 -13.98 7.11 8.70
C GLY A 27 -14.21 5.60 8.58
N GLN A 28 -13.84 4.98 7.46
CA GLN A 28 -14.01 3.53 7.28
C GLN A 28 -12.98 2.74 8.09
N LYS A 29 -13.42 1.66 8.74
CA LYS A 29 -12.51 0.73 9.43
C LYS A 29 -11.80 -0.15 8.42
N CYS A 30 -10.56 0.23 8.10
CA CYS A 30 -9.78 -0.40 7.04
C CYS A 30 -8.75 -1.42 7.56
N ALA A 31 -8.41 -2.41 6.74
CA ALA A 31 -7.26 -3.29 6.96
C ALA A 31 -6.47 -3.50 5.67
N LEU A 32 -5.16 -3.27 5.74
CA LEU A 32 -4.22 -3.50 4.64
C LEU A 32 -3.44 -4.78 4.90
N ILE A 33 -3.34 -5.64 3.89
CA ILE A 33 -2.57 -6.89 3.96
C ILE A 33 -1.44 -6.79 2.96
N GLU A 34 -0.21 -6.85 3.44
CA GLU A 34 0.98 -6.93 2.60
C GLU A 34 1.82 -8.14 3.04
N ALA A 35 2.30 -8.91 2.09
CA ALA A 35 3.08 -10.12 2.34
C ALA A 35 4.60 -9.84 2.38
N LYS A 36 5.04 -8.70 1.84
CA LYS A 36 6.44 -8.28 1.73
C LYS A 36 6.60 -6.85 2.28
N GLU A 37 7.35 -6.01 1.58
CA GLU A 37 7.65 -4.63 1.97
C GLU A 37 6.54 -3.66 1.53
N LEU A 38 6.15 -2.78 2.44
CA LEU A 38 5.23 -1.67 2.15
C LEU A 38 5.80 -0.75 1.05
N GLY A 39 4.91 -0.13 0.29
CA GLY A 39 5.27 0.66 -0.90
C GLY A 39 5.38 -0.17 -2.18
N GLY A 40 5.42 -1.51 -2.06
CA GLY A 40 5.38 -2.45 -3.17
C GLY A 40 6.49 -2.22 -4.21
N THR A 41 6.20 -2.53 -5.47
CA THR A 41 7.17 -2.40 -6.57
C THR A 41 7.72 -0.99 -6.72
N CYS A 42 6.85 0.02 -6.65
CA CYS A 42 7.23 1.42 -6.90
C CYS A 42 8.38 1.88 -6.00
N VAL A 43 8.28 1.58 -4.70
CA VAL A 43 9.25 2.02 -3.69
C VAL A 43 10.46 1.10 -3.64
N ASN A 44 10.25 -0.22 -3.68
CA ASN A 44 11.32 -1.16 -3.31
C ASN A 44 12.16 -1.64 -4.50
N VAL A 45 11.54 -1.88 -5.67
CA VAL A 45 12.21 -2.54 -6.81
C VAL A 45 11.76 -1.98 -8.17
N GLY A 46 11.38 -0.71 -8.20
CA GLY A 46 10.76 -0.08 -9.36
C GLY A 46 11.10 1.39 -9.44
N CYS A 47 10.07 2.25 -9.45
CA CYS A 47 10.18 3.68 -9.74
C CYS A 47 11.28 4.39 -8.95
N VAL A 48 11.33 4.22 -7.62
CA VAL A 48 12.28 4.91 -6.74
C VAL A 48 13.72 4.46 -7.00
N PRO A 49 14.09 3.16 -6.83
CA PRO A 49 15.48 2.75 -7.07
C PRO A 49 15.89 2.95 -8.53
N LYS A 50 14.99 2.74 -9.50
CA LYS A 50 15.26 3.06 -10.91
C LYS A 50 15.66 4.52 -11.10
N LYS A 51 14.95 5.45 -10.44
CA LYS A 51 15.22 6.88 -10.59
C LYS A 51 16.53 7.27 -9.89
N ILE A 52 16.81 6.70 -8.72
CA ILE A 52 18.09 6.90 -8.02
C ILE A 52 19.25 6.45 -8.92
N MET A 53 19.19 5.23 -9.47
CA MET A 53 20.24 4.69 -10.34
C MET A 53 20.39 5.46 -11.66
N TRP A 54 19.33 6.13 -12.14
CA TRP A 54 19.41 6.98 -13.32
C TRP A 54 20.17 8.30 -13.07
N HIS A 55 20.18 8.78 -11.82
CA HIS A 55 20.85 10.01 -11.41
C HIS A 55 22.26 9.80 -10.86
N ALA A 56 22.64 8.56 -10.56
CA ALA A 56 23.97 8.18 -10.09
C ALA A 56 24.99 8.24 -11.23
#